data_AF-A0A2H3I7T9-F1
#
_entry.id   AF-A0A2H3I7T9-F1
#
_cell.length_a   1.000
_cell.length_b   1.000
_cell.length_c   1.000
_cell.angle_alpha   90.00
_cell.angle_beta   90.00
_cell.angle_gamma   90.00
#
_symmetry.space_group_name_H-M   'P 1'
#
loop_
_entity.id
_entity.type
_entity.pdbx_description
1 polymer ?
#
loop_
_entity_poly.entity_id
_entity_poly.type
_entity_poly.pdbx_seq_one_letter_code
_entity_poly.pdbx_strand_id
1 'polypeptide(L)'
;MAQACGSGNTVVGWDDAGCGTRKCHCGKPVCCPTSSAPKNCMWRGDSTGEINIAGIKSSWGGGFANDGNTDKCGRGDKVFCCPDPEYNEVIDGCAYADCGSDCPSGSTEMFVKVDTCWGKGQKYCCTTPADLADCHWVSGKSGNDCAQAVCAPTELAIDQASYGDSHSSCDWERKKVACCTVKKAAREPATCGADMCTIFPGYCPDEGSDDTTDNYRKRSDVRVFDKRGSAKTYGVEFGKLLIEYTAPAFPSIGKLFSSANSAQVLRWAFRLNQNYCSSNGMSVSSLPVGEVAQALYTGLNAEHIIDKQIMERFILATLTGYLQSRKIPNLLPISDVFWTTVWNSANAALAAFPPVGNAKGESPATPNDRIMQALGLMGFSVPLRLRNFENLAKAAVAADSDIAVNEMLTAIRNVFATFEYFRDYRVVAQWNSVLQQVGLQWAHIEQATGVTDLQNWWWAWAPDYFNEVEKFGQNWCVDAVRIASGVYAQARADGKSLKTNDMVVAVLSEFNSKIQLLKMPTIKADKTIITD
;
A
#
# COMPACT_ATOMS: atom_id res chain seq x y z
N MET A 1 20.84 3.33 7.56
CA MET A 1 20.69 1.85 7.61
C MET A 1 20.05 1.28 6.36
N ALA A 2 18.89 1.75 5.88
CA ALA A 2 18.22 1.21 4.67
C ALA A 2 19.09 1.16 3.38
N GLN A 3 20.13 1.98 3.26
CA GLN A 3 21.04 1.99 2.09
C GLN A 3 22.06 0.83 2.07
N ALA A 4 22.15 0.01 3.12
CA ALA A 4 23.22 -1.00 3.25
C ALA A 4 23.18 -2.13 2.19
N CYS A 5 22.03 -2.32 1.53
CA CYS A 5 21.81 -3.34 0.50
C CYS A 5 21.87 -2.83 -0.95
N GLY A 6 22.18 -1.54 -1.16
CA GLY A 6 22.08 -0.90 -2.48
C GLY A 6 20.64 -0.68 -2.95
N SER A 7 20.49 -0.12 -4.15
CA SER A 7 19.16 0.17 -4.74
C SER A 7 18.43 -1.12 -5.15
N GLY A 8 17.11 -1.16 -4.98
CA GLY A 8 16.27 -2.30 -5.33
C GLY A 8 16.21 -3.43 -4.29
N ASN A 9 17.05 -3.39 -3.25
CA ASN A 9 17.05 -4.35 -2.14
C ASN A 9 16.71 -3.65 -0.82
N THR A 10 16.19 -4.41 0.15
CA THR A 10 16.01 -3.98 1.53
C THR A 10 16.76 -4.92 2.48
N VAL A 11 17.13 -4.39 3.64
CA VAL A 11 17.70 -5.18 4.74
C VAL A 11 16.58 -6.00 5.36
N VAL A 12 16.79 -7.31 5.50
CA VAL A 12 15.89 -8.24 6.22
C VAL A 12 16.47 -8.71 7.55
N GLY A 13 17.77 -8.54 7.77
CA GLY A 13 18.47 -8.87 9.02
C GLY A 13 19.94 -8.45 9.02
N TRP A 14 20.69 -8.86 10.05
CA TRP A 14 22.11 -8.52 10.22
C TRP A 14 22.90 -9.70 10.78
N ASP A 15 24.06 -9.98 10.22
CA ASP A 15 25.06 -10.93 10.74
C ASP A 15 26.16 -10.16 11.50
N ASP A 16 26.25 -10.33 12.83
CA ASP A 16 27.22 -9.62 13.66
C ASP A 16 28.69 -10.08 13.46
N ALA A 17 28.96 -10.92 12.45
CA ALA A 17 30.30 -11.40 12.07
C ALA A 17 31.33 -10.28 11.87
N GLY A 18 32.23 -10.15 12.86
CA GLY A 18 33.31 -9.15 12.89
C GLY A 18 33.12 -8.06 13.96
N CYS A 19 31.97 -8.01 14.63
CA CYS A 19 31.74 -7.09 15.74
C CYS A 19 32.35 -7.63 17.04
N GLY A 20 33.41 -6.97 17.51
CA GLY A 20 34.15 -7.39 18.70
C GLY A 20 33.47 -7.10 20.05
N THR A 21 32.32 -6.41 20.07
CA THR A 21 31.56 -6.12 21.31
C THR A 21 30.07 -5.83 21.04
N ARG A 22 29.19 -6.30 21.94
CA ARG A 22 27.75 -5.96 22.10
C ARG A 22 27.29 -4.51 21.91
N LYS A 23 28.18 -3.50 21.90
CA LYS A 23 27.81 -2.08 21.86
C LYS A 23 27.78 -1.46 20.45
N CYS A 24 28.16 -2.21 19.41
CA CYS A 24 28.20 -1.69 18.04
C CYS A 24 27.56 -2.69 17.07
N HIS A 25 26.40 -2.33 16.49
CA HIS A 25 25.78 -3.08 15.39
C HIS A 25 26.51 -2.76 14.08
N CYS A 26 27.72 -3.31 13.94
CA CYS A 26 28.59 -3.21 12.78
C CYS A 26 28.48 -4.41 11.81
N GLY A 27 27.45 -5.24 11.97
CA GLY A 27 27.28 -6.49 11.24
C GLY A 27 27.12 -6.32 9.72
N LYS A 28 27.23 -7.43 8.99
CA LYS A 28 26.93 -7.49 7.56
C LYS A 28 25.41 -7.52 7.37
N PRO A 29 24.83 -6.68 6.50
CA PRO A 29 23.39 -6.73 6.24
C PRO A 29 23.02 -8.01 5.48
N VAL A 30 21.92 -8.64 5.87
CA VAL A 30 21.23 -9.65 5.06
C VAL A 30 20.22 -8.93 4.18
N CYS A 31 20.32 -9.12 2.86
CA CYS A 31 19.65 -8.32 1.86
C CYS A 31 18.74 -9.17 0.96
N CYS A 32 17.51 -8.71 0.71
CA CYS A 32 16.59 -9.32 -0.24
C CYS A 32 16.00 -8.26 -1.19
N PRO A 33 15.57 -8.63 -2.41
CA PRO A 33 14.89 -7.72 -3.32
C PRO A 33 13.64 -7.09 -2.67
N THR A 34 13.48 -5.77 -2.76
CA THR A 34 12.44 -5.05 -2.00
C THR A 34 11.01 -5.52 -2.33
N SER A 35 10.78 -6.06 -3.53
CA SER A 35 9.49 -6.58 -4.00
C SER A 35 9.12 -7.96 -3.42
N SER A 36 10.07 -8.71 -2.87
CA SER A 36 9.89 -10.07 -2.36
C SER A 36 10.54 -10.30 -0.99
N ALA A 37 11.02 -9.24 -0.33
CA ALA A 37 11.73 -9.34 0.93
C ALA A 37 10.82 -9.82 2.07
N PRO A 38 11.12 -10.97 2.70
CA PRO A 38 10.38 -11.44 3.87
C PRO A 38 10.58 -10.47 5.06
N LYS A 39 9.61 -10.47 5.97
CA LYS A 39 9.59 -9.61 7.17
C LYS A 39 9.80 -10.45 8.42
N ASN A 40 10.23 -9.80 9.50
CA ASN A 40 10.39 -10.41 10.83
C ASN A 40 11.38 -11.60 10.88
N CYS A 41 12.34 -11.63 9.96
CA CYS A 41 13.38 -12.64 9.92
C CYS A 41 14.35 -12.50 11.11
N MET A 42 14.81 -13.64 11.63
CA MET A 42 15.65 -13.71 12.82
C MET A 42 16.68 -14.84 12.71
N TRP A 43 17.65 -14.86 13.62
CA TRP A 43 18.56 -15.98 13.75
C TRP A 43 17.93 -17.05 14.63
N ARG A 44 18.03 -18.33 14.24
CA ARG A 44 17.48 -19.44 15.04
C ARG A 44 17.96 -19.40 16.49
N GLY A 45 16.99 -19.55 17.40
CA GLY A 45 17.16 -19.46 18.85
C GLY A 45 15.97 -18.79 19.53
N ASP A 46 15.24 -17.93 18.81
CA ASP A 46 14.26 -17.02 19.40
C ASP A 46 12.77 -17.40 19.21
N SER A 47 12.39 -18.22 18.21
CA SER A 47 10.97 -18.57 17.96
C SER A 47 10.70 -19.90 17.22
N THR A 48 9.43 -20.20 16.94
CA THR A 48 8.92 -21.33 16.12
C THR A 48 8.21 -20.82 14.85
N GLY A 49 8.02 -21.68 13.83
CA GLY A 49 7.34 -21.31 12.57
C GLY A 49 8.25 -20.73 11.48
N GLU A 50 9.47 -21.25 11.37
CA GLU A 50 10.58 -20.66 10.63
C GLU A 50 11.08 -21.51 9.44
N ILE A 51 11.05 -20.95 8.22
CA ILE A 51 11.75 -21.52 7.05
C ILE A 51 13.23 -21.12 7.08
N ASN A 52 14.09 -22.09 6.74
CA ASN A 52 15.52 -21.91 6.51
C ASN A 52 15.77 -21.21 5.18
N ILE A 53 16.28 -19.95 5.20
CA ILE A 53 16.79 -19.34 3.96
C ILE A 53 18.09 -20.05 3.59
N ALA A 54 18.01 -20.88 2.54
CA ALA A 54 19.08 -21.74 2.10
C ALA A 54 20.43 -21.01 1.98
N GLY A 55 21.37 -21.39 2.86
CA GLY A 55 22.78 -20.98 2.78
C GLY A 55 23.22 -19.91 3.77
N ILE A 56 22.32 -19.20 4.46
CA ILE A 56 22.72 -18.15 5.41
C ILE A 56 22.97 -18.76 6.79
N LYS A 57 24.25 -19.02 7.07
CA LYS A 57 24.74 -19.51 8.36
C LYS A 57 25.78 -18.56 8.95
N SER A 58 25.74 -18.36 10.26
CA SER A 58 26.77 -17.59 10.96
C SER A 58 27.06 -18.15 12.34
N SER A 59 28.34 -18.22 12.69
CA SER A 59 28.80 -18.44 14.06
C SER A 59 28.71 -17.17 14.92
N TRP A 60 28.18 -16.06 14.41
CA TRP A 60 28.06 -14.77 15.11
C TRP A 60 26.62 -14.23 15.18
N GLY A 61 25.63 -14.91 14.59
CA GLY A 61 24.24 -14.43 14.53
C GLY A 61 23.70 -14.03 15.91
N GLY A 62 23.26 -12.78 16.05
CA GLY A 62 23.01 -12.14 17.34
C GLY A 62 22.09 -12.93 18.29
N GLY A 63 22.35 -12.81 19.59
CA GLY A 63 21.41 -13.11 20.68
C GLY A 63 21.14 -14.58 21.01
N PHE A 64 21.84 -15.17 21.97
CA PHE A 64 21.23 -15.88 23.11
C PHE A 64 22.26 -15.92 24.25
N ALA A 65 21.84 -16.27 25.46
CA ALA A 65 22.70 -16.18 26.63
C ALA A 65 23.76 -17.30 26.71
N ASN A 66 25.03 -16.88 26.55
CA ASN A 66 26.27 -17.50 27.03
C ASN A 66 26.80 -18.78 26.33
N ASP A 67 28.00 -18.63 25.77
CA ASP A 67 29.09 -19.63 25.91
C ASP A 67 30.49 -18.95 25.94
N GLY A 68 30.56 -17.66 26.33
CA GLY A 68 31.81 -16.88 26.38
C GLY A 68 31.63 -15.36 26.36
N ASN A 69 32.73 -14.63 26.54
CA ASN A 69 32.82 -13.15 26.51
C ASN A 69 32.93 -12.55 25.09
N THR A 70 32.60 -13.34 24.07
CA THR A 70 32.68 -12.98 22.66
C THR A 70 31.30 -13.17 22.02
N ASP A 71 30.91 -12.29 21.11
CA ASP A 71 29.63 -12.35 20.36
C ASP A 71 29.61 -13.46 19.29
N LYS A 72 30.25 -14.61 19.59
CA LYS A 72 30.41 -15.78 18.73
C LYS A 72 29.88 -17.01 19.46
N CYS A 73 29.16 -17.87 18.74
CA CYS A 73 28.76 -19.20 19.17
C CYS A 73 29.99 -20.02 19.60
N GLY A 74 30.03 -20.45 20.86
CA GLY A 74 31.10 -21.32 21.36
C GLY A 74 31.12 -22.68 20.65
N ARG A 75 29.97 -23.14 20.16
CA ARG A 75 29.79 -24.40 19.41
C ARG A 75 28.70 -24.27 18.34
N GLY A 76 29.00 -24.68 17.11
CA GLY A 76 28.06 -24.69 15.99
C GLY A 76 27.87 -23.33 15.30
N ASP A 77 26.85 -23.26 14.44
CA ASP A 77 26.43 -22.06 13.70
C ASP A 77 24.93 -21.87 13.86
N LYS A 78 24.47 -20.61 13.89
CA LYS A 78 23.07 -20.25 13.70
C LYS A 78 22.71 -20.23 12.22
N VAL A 79 21.42 -20.38 11.95
CA VAL A 79 20.81 -20.23 10.61
C VAL A 79 19.91 -19.00 10.62
N PHE A 80 19.93 -18.21 9.56
CA PHE A 80 18.98 -17.10 9.39
C PHE A 80 17.67 -17.63 8.79
N CYS A 81 16.57 -17.36 9.47
CA CYS A 81 15.26 -17.86 9.13
C CYS A 81 14.25 -16.72 9.04
N CYS A 82 13.20 -16.93 8.26
CA CYS A 82 12.05 -16.03 8.23
C CYS A 82 10.79 -16.80 8.61
N PRO A 83 9.82 -16.13 9.27
CA PRO A 83 8.49 -16.67 9.39
C PRO A 83 7.95 -17.01 8.00
N ASP A 84 7.42 -18.22 7.87
CA ASP A 84 6.60 -18.56 6.72
C ASP A 84 5.27 -17.78 6.84
N PRO A 85 4.90 -16.91 5.88
CA PRO A 85 3.61 -16.22 5.92
C PRO A 85 2.42 -17.19 5.95
N GLU A 86 2.60 -18.41 5.44
CA GLU A 86 1.59 -19.47 5.34
C GLU A 86 1.70 -20.50 6.48
N TYR A 87 2.61 -20.33 7.45
CA TYR A 87 2.76 -21.24 8.62
C TYR A 87 1.42 -21.56 9.27
N ASN A 88 0.61 -20.53 9.52
CA ASN A 88 -0.69 -20.64 10.16
C ASN A 88 -1.74 -21.38 9.32
N GLU A 89 -1.62 -21.38 7.99
CA GLU A 89 -2.51 -22.15 7.10
C GLU A 89 -2.12 -23.63 7.11
N VAL A 90 -0.81 -23.92 7.08
CA VAL A 90 -0.26 -25.28 7.10
C VAL A 90 -0.54 -26.00 8.44
N ILE A 91 -0.61 -25.25 9.55
CA ILE A 91 -0.99 -25.78 10.88
C ILE A 91 -2.46 -25.53 11.27
N ASP A 92 -3.32 -25.05 10.36
CA ASP A 92 -4.73 -24.87 10.70
C ASP A 92 -5.40 -26.22 10.97
N GLY A 93 -6.27 -26.25 11.97
CA GLY A 93 -6.85 -27.50 12.47
C GLY A 93 -5.82 -28.50 13.04
N CYS A 94 -4.61 -28.03 13.42
CA CYS A 94 -3.64 -28.80 14.20
C CYS A 94 -3.59 -28.36 15.68
N ALA A 95 -3.52 -29.32 16.60
CA ALA A 95 -3.39 -29.07 18.04
C ALA A 95 -2.72 -30.25 18.75
N TYR A 96 -2.19 -30.01 19.95
CA TYR A 96 -1.81 -31.12 20.83
C TYR A 96 -3.05 -31.75 21.47
N ALA A 97 -3.11 -33.09 21.47
CA ALA A 97 -4.03 -33.84 22.33
C ALA A 97 -3.62 -33.74 23.81
N ASP A 98 -4.49 -34.19 24.71
CA ASP A 98 -4.15 -34.32 26.13
C ASP A 98 -3.03 -35.36 26.36
N CYS A 99 -2.29 -35.19 27.45
CA CYS A 99 -1.14 -36.05 27.79
C CYS A 99 -1.52 -37.55 27.84
N GLY A 100 -0.91 -38.35 26.95
CA GLY A 100 -1.16 -39.78 26.83
C GLY A 100 -2.52 -40.15 26.23
N SER A 101 -3.22 -39.21 25.62
CA SER A 101 -4.46 -39.45 24.87
C SER A 101 -4.18 -39.62 23.38
N ASP A 102 -5.03 -40.37 22.69
CA ASP A 102 -5.02 -40.45 21.23
C ASP A 102 -5.55 -39.17 20.57
N CYS A 103 -5.21 -38.99 19.29
CA CYS A 103 -5.75 -37.89 18.50
C CYS A 103 -7.28 -38.01 18.35
N PRO A 104 -8.02 -36.89 18.38
CA PRO A 104 -9.48 -36.91 18.25
C PRO A 104 -9.92 -37.46 16.88
N SER A 105 -11.11 -38.06 16.83
CA SER A 105 -11.66 -38.62 15.59
C SER A 105 -11.74 -37.58 14.48
N GLY A 106 -11.26 -37.93 13.28
CA GLY A 106 -11.14 -36.99 12.16
C GLY A 106 -9.81 -36.22 12.12
N SER A 107 -8.86 -36.55 13.00
CA SER A 107 -7.48 -36.07 12.94
C SER A 107 -6.47 -37.23 12.88
N THR A 108 -5.24 -36.91 12.53
CA THR A 108 -4.11 -37.86 12.39
C THR A 108 -2.93 -37.36 13.23
N GLU A 109 -2.25 -38.29 13.89
CA GLU A 109 -1.00 -38.03 14.61
C GLU A 109 0.11 -37.65 13.62
N MET A 110 0.71 -36.49 13.83
CA MET A 110 1.87 -36.02 13.09
C MET A 110 3.17 -36.47 13.78
N PHE A 111 3.30 -36.14 15.07
CA PHE A 111 4.45 -36.53 15.90
C PHE A 111 4.09 -36.54 17.39
N VAL A 112 4.97 -37.12 18.22
CA VAL A 112 4.79 -37.19 19.68
C VAL A 112 5.85 -36.34 20.39
N LYS A 113 5.44 -35.59 21.43
CA LYS A 113 6.29 -34.78 22.31
C LYS A 113 6.25 -35.35 23.74
N VAL A 114 7.39 -35.76 24.30
CA VAL A 114 7.44 -36.28 25.69
C VAL A 114 7.70 -35.21 26.76
N ASP A 115 8.25 -34.03 26.39
CA ASP A 115 8.68 -32.92 27.29
C ASP A 115 7.87 -32.78 28.60
N THR A 116 6.59 -32.43 28.50
CA THR A 116 5.69 -32.18 29.65
C THR A 116 4.84 -33.40 30.02
N CYS A 117 4.90 -34.47 29.23
CA CYS A 117 4.05 -35.66 29.33
C CYS A 117 4.91 -36.92 29.46
N TRP A 118 5.60 -37.03 30.59
CA TRP A 118 6.64 -38.04 30.80
C TRP A 118 6.11 -39.48 30.70
N GLY A 119 6.78 -40.32 29.93
CA GLY A 119 6.46 -41.75 29.75
C GLY A 119 5.22 -42.09 28.91
N LYS A 120 4.34 -41.12 28.59
CA LYS A 120 3.17 -41.35 27.71
C LYS A 120 3.23 -40.57 26.39
N GLY A 121 3.86 -39.39 26.40
CA GLY A 121 3.90 -38.50 25.23
C GLY A 121 2.58 -37.75 24.98
N GLN A 122 2.72 -36.58 24.37
CA GLN A 122 1.64 -35.73 23.92
C GLN A 122 1.65 -35.70 22.39
N LYS A 123 0.54 -36.12 21.77
CA LYS A 123 0.44 -36.23 20.31
C LYS A 123 0.12 -34.88 19.71
N TYR A 124 0.87 -34.45 18.69
CA TYR A 124 0.48 -33.34 17.83
C TYR A 124 -0.41 -33.91 16.72
N CYS A 125 -1.64 -33.43 16.65
CA CYS A 125 -2.72 -34.00 15.85
C CYS A 125 -3.23 -32.96 14.85
N CYS A 126 -3.31 -33.30 13.57
CA CYS A 126 -3.83 -32.43 12.51
C CYS A 126 -5.08 -33.04 11.87
N THR A 127 -6.06 -32.21 11.50
CA THR A 127 -7.29 -32.64 10.83
C THR A 127 -6.99 -33.45 9.54
N THR A 128 -7.76 -34.51 9.28
CA THR A 128 -7.52 -35.43 8.16
C THR A 128 -8.30 -35.01 6.90
N PRO A 129 -7.67 -34.92 5.70
CA PRO A 129 -6.25 -35.13 5.43
C PRO A 129 -5.39 -33.94 5.89
N ALA A 130 -4.28 -34.23 6.57
CA ALA A 130 -3.35 -33.21 7.01
C ALA A 130 -2.42 -32.76 5.87
N ASP A 131 -2.20 -31.46 5.76
CA ASP A 131 -1.27 -30.84 4.81
C ASP A 131 0.22 -31.06 5.19
N LEU A 132 0.48 -31.61 6.38
CA LEU A 132 1.79 -32.08 6.84
C LEU A 132 2.03 -33.59 6.58
N ALA A 133 3.30 -33.96 6.39
CA ALA A 133 3.83 -35.32 6.23
C ALA A 133 5.13 -35.51 7.01
N ASP A 134 5.52 -36.78 7.16
CA ASP A 134 6.90 -37.21 7.41
C ASP A 134 7.57 -36.47 8.59
N CYS A 135 6.74 -36.15 9.57
CA CYS A 135 7.07 -35.38 10.74
C CYS A 135 7.99 -36.18 11.66
N HIS A 136 9.11 -35.58 12.06
CA HIS A 136 10.10 -36.23 12.90
C HIS A 136 10.88 -35.21 13.73
N TRP A 137 11.56 -35.67 14.78
CA TRP A 137 12.42 -34.83 15.61
C TRP A 137 13.87 -34.84 15.12
N VAL A 138 14.44 -33.66 14.91
CA VAL A 138 15.85 -33.47 14.57
C VAL A 138 16.63 -33.05 15.81
N SER A 139 17.66 -33.82 16.18
CA SER A 139 18.57 -33.56 17.31
C SER A 139 20.00 -33.20 16.88
N GLY A 140 20.19 -32.72 15.65
CA GLY A 140 21.51 -32.31 15.15
C GLY A 140 22.49 -33.46 14.94
N LYS A 141 23.79 -33.14 14.80
CA LYS A 141 24.84 -34.12 14.44
C LYS A 141 25.76 -34.57 15.59
N SER A 142 25.59 -34.01 16.80
CA SER A 142 26.62 -34.05 17.85
C SER A 142 26.12 -34.66 19.17
N GLY A 143 25.55 -35.87 19.11
CA GLY A 143 25.04 -36.56 20.31
C GLY A 143 23.95 -35.75 21.03
N ASN A 144 24.00 -35.68 22.36
CA ASN A 144 23.06 -34.90 23.15
C ASN A 144 23.25 -33.36 23.02
N ASP A 145 24.30 -32.86 22.37
CA ASP A 145 24.55 -31.41 22.27
C ASP A 145 23.47 -30.68 21.43
N CYS A 146 22.64 -31.40 20.67
CA CYS A 146 21.61 -30.86 19.76
C CYS A 146 22.09 -29.72 18.83
N ALA A 147 23.40 -29.61 18.63
CA ALA A 147 24.01 -28.62 17.75
C ALA A 147 23.49 -28.81 16.32
N GLN A 148 22.99 -27.72 15.73
CA GLN A 148 22.44 -27.73 14.37
C GLN A 148 21.20 -28.64 14.23
N ALA A 149 20.32 -28.69 15.25
CA ALA A 149 18.96 -29.18 15.11
C ALA A 149 18.17 -28.28 14.12
N VAL A 150 18.19 -28.64 12.84
CA VAL A 150 17.61 -27.85 11.74
C VAL A 150 16.93 -28.79 10.76
N CYS A 151 15.71 -28.45 10.36
CA CYS A 151 14.93 -29.19 9.37
C CYS A 151 15.60 -29.16 7.99
N ALA A 152 15.25 -30.11 7.12
CA ALA A 152 15.68 -30.08 5.73
C ALA A 152 15.18 -28.79 5.03
N PRO A 153 15.81 -28.37 3.91
CA PRO A 153 15.36 -27.19 3.15
C PRO A 153 13.92 -27.27 2.61
N THR A 154 13.31 -28.47 2.63
CA THR A 154 11.95 -28.77 2.18
C THR A 154 10.97 -28.97 3.34
N GLU A 155 11.38 -28.67 4.58
CA GLU A 155 10.63 -28.99 5.79
C GLU A 155 10.39 -27.76 6.67
N LEU A 156 9.22 -27.74 7.30
CA LEU A 156 8.76 -26.68 8.19
C LEU A 156 9.02 -27.06 9.65
N ALA A 157 9.50 -26.09 10.46
CA ALA A 157 9.73 -26.28 11.89
C ALA A 157 8.46 -25.97 12.70
N ILE A 158 7.79 -27.02 13.17
CA ILE A 158 6.48 -26.94 13.84
C ILE A 158 6.60 -26.67 15.35
N ASP A 159 7.55 -27.32 16.02
CA ASP A 159 7.71 -27.19 17.48
C ASP A 159 9.18 -27.37 17.90
N GLN A 160 9.48 -26.97 19.14
CA GLN A 160 10.76 -27.18 19.80
C GLN A 160 10.58 -27.77 21.20
N ALA A 161 11.38 -28.77 21.53
CA ALA A 161 11.30 -29.51 22.78
C ALA A 161 12.70 -29.91 23.27
N SER A 162 12.94 -29.93 24.57
CA SER A 162 14.23 -30.39 25.12
C SER A 162 14.44 -31.89 24.90
N TYR A 163 13.35 -32.66 24.96
CA TYR A 163 13.34 -34.12 24.83
C TYR A 163 12.77 -34.60 23.48
N GLY A 164 11.90 -33.83 22.82
CA GLY A 164 11.27 -34.23 21.56
C GLY A 164 10.43 -35.49 21.73
N ASP A 165 10.74 -36.56 21.00
CA ASP A 165 10.14 -37.90 21.09
C ASP A 165 10.93 -38.89 21.98
N SER A 166 12.08 -38.51 22.53
CA SER A 166 12.97 -39.42 23.25
C SER A 166 13.24 -38.99 24.70
N HIS A 167 13.62 -39.94 25.54
CA HIS A 167 13.95 -39.69 26.94
C HIS A 167 15.32 -39.02 27.17
N SER A 168 16.09 -38.74 26.10
CA SER A 168 17.35 -37.99 26.19
C SER A 168 17.11 -36.51 25.89
N SER A 169 17.39 -35.67 26.88
CA SER A 169 17.42 -34.20 26.71
C SER A 169 18.57 -33.79 25.82
N CYS A 170 18.38 -32.68 25.13
CA CYS A 170 19.50 -31.87 24.69
C CYS A 170 20.27 -31.28 25.89
N ASP A 171 21.59 -31.24 25.80
CA ASP A 171 22.44 -30.51 26.75
C ASP A 171 22.32 -28.99 26.51
N TRP A 172 22.80 -28.19 27.48
CA TRP A 172 22.95 -26.72 27.35
C TRP A 172 21.66 -25.96 27.01
N GLU A 173 20.53 -26.40 27.57
CA GLU A 173 19.18 -25.82 27.34
C GLU A 173 18.70 -25.79 25.88
N ARG A 174 19.41 -26.49 24.99
CA ARG A 174 19.05 -26.59 23.57
C ARG A 174 17.78 -27.43 23.40
N LYS A 175 17.24 -27.39 22.19
CA LYS A 175 16.00 -28.09 21.83
C LYS A 175 16.18 -28.86 20.54
N LYS A 176 15.53 -30.02 20.46
CA LYS A 176 15.21 -30.70 19.21
C LYS A 176 14.15 -29.88 18.49
N VAL A 177 14.07 -30.03 17.17
CA VAL A 177 13.06 -29.37 16.34
C VAL A 177 12.17 -30.44 15.72
N ALA A 178 10.85 -30.29 15.83
CA ALA A 178 9.89 -31.09 15.09
C ALA A 178 9.81 -30.53 13.66
N CYS A 179 10.22 -31.35 12.71
CA CYS A 179 10.36 -31.01 11.30
C CYS A 179 9.38 -31.84 10.49
N CYS A 180 8.55 -31.19 9.67
CA CYS A 180 7.54 -31.85 8.83
C CYS A 180 7.71 -31.44 7.37
N THR A 181 7.52 -32.38 6.46
CA THR A 181 7.38 -32.07 5.03
C THR A 181 5.97 -31.54 4.77
N VAL A 182 5.83 -30.47 3.99
CA VAL A 182 4.51 -29.93 3.60
C VAL A 182 4.05 -30.66 2.32
N LYS A 183 2.96 -31.43 2.38
CA LYS A 183 2.43 -32.21 1.24
C LYS A 183 1.92 -31.34 0.11
N LYS A 184 1.26 -30.26 0.49
CA LYS A 184 0.59 -29.31 -0.37
C LYS A 184 1.48 -28.08 -0.41
N ALA A 185 2.13 -27.85 -1.54
CA ALA A 185 2.97 -26.67 -1.71
C ALA A 185 2.17 -25.41 -1.30
N ALA A 186 2.85 -24.53 -0.57
CA ALA A 186 2.41 -23.17 -0.28
C ALA A 186 1.71 -22.59 -1.52
N ARG A 187 0.47 -22.15 -1.34
CA ARG A 187 -0.35 -21.79 -2.50
C ARG A 187 0.10 -20.42 -2.96
N GLU A 188 0.48 -20.32 -4.24
CA GLU A 188 0.91 -19.04 -4.82
C GLU A 188 -0.04 -17.90 -4.41
N PRO A 189 0.45 -16.89 -3.65
CA PRO A 189 -0.41 -15.85 -3.11
C PRO A 189 -1.11 -15.08 -4.22
N ALA A 190 -2.34 -14.60 -3.96
CA ALA A 190 -3.11 -13.91 -4.99
C ALA A 190 -2.31 -12.75 -5.59
N THR A 191 -2.28 -12.69 -6.93
CA THR A 191 -1.68 -11.56 -7.64
C THR A 191 -2.71 -10.44 -7.82
N CYS A 192 -2.23 -9.21 -7.77
CA CYS A 192 -3.01 -8.00 -8.00
C CYS A 192 -2.22 -7.09 -8.95
N GLY A 193 -2.27 -7.40 -10.25
CA GLY A 193 -1.59 -6.67 -11.31
C GLY A 193 -2.40 -6.46 -12.59
N ALA A 194 -3.70 -6.78 -12.57
CA ALA A 194 -4.58 -6.64 -13.72
C ALA A 194 -4.71 -5.18 -14.22
N ASP A 195 -4.76 -4.94 -15.53
CA ASP A 195 -4.94 -3.60 -16.08
C ASP A 195 -6.41 -3.16 -16.04
N MET A 196 -6.78 -2.40 -15.01
CA MET A 196 -8.12 -1.84 -14.85
C MET A 196 -8.54 -0.92 -16.01
N CYS A 197 -7.59 -0.31 -16.75
CA CYS A 197 -7.91 0.45 -17.96
C CYS A 197 -8.42 -0.45 -19.11
N THR A 198 -7.98 -1.71 -19.15
CA THR A 198 -8.39 -2.70 -20.15
C THR A 198 -9.70 -3.39 -19.75
N ILE A 199 -9.90 -3.66 -18.45
CA ILE A 199 -11.12 -4.31 -17.93
C ILE A 199 -12.32 -3.36 -17.97
N PHE A 200 -12.12 -2.10 -17.60
CA PHE A 200 -13.16 -1.07 -17.57
C PHE A 200 -12.87 0.05 -18.57
N PRO A 201 -13.52 0.04 -19.74
CA PRO A 201 -13.52 1.19 -20.67
C PRO A 201 -13.84 2.48 -19.90
N GLY A 202 -13.07 3.54 -20.09
CA GLY A 202 -13.20 4.83 -19.38
C GLY A 202 -12.93 4.83 -17.86
N TYR A 203 -12.37 3.76 -17.26
CA TYR A 203 -11.82 3.83 -15.90
C TYR A 203 -10.53 4.66 -15.84
N CYS A 204 -9.77 4.63 -16.93
CA CYS A 204 -8.64 5.53 -17.18
C CYS A 204 -9.09 6.55 -18.23
N PRO A 205 -8.67 7.83 -18.12
CA PRO A 205 -9.00 8.84 -19.13
C PRO A 205 -8.44 8.43 -20.50
N ASP A 206 -9.22 8.67 -21.56
CA ASP A 206 -8.75 8.53 -22.93
C ASP A 206 -7.63 9.55 -23.19
N GLU A 207 -6.66 9.22 -24.06
CA GLU A 207 -5.48 10.08 -24.39
C GLU A 207 -5.84 11.44 -25.07
N GLY A 208 -7.13 11.79 -25.11
CA GLY A 208 -7.65 13.04 -25.64
C GLY A 208 -8.81 13.66 -24.84
N SER A 209 -9.21 13.11 -23.68
CA SER A 209 -10.23 13.76 -22.84
C SER A 209 -10.02 13.57 -21.34
N ASP A 210 -9.84 14.69 -20.63
CA ASP A 210 -9.97 14.83 -19.17
C ASP A 210 -11.45 14.75 -18.71
N ASP A 211 -12.32 14.01 -19.41
CA ASP A 211 -13.75 13.92 -19.07
C ASP A 211 -14.02 13.15 -17.79
N THR A 212 -15.08 13.62 -17.12
CA THR A 212 -15.71 12.92 -16.01
C THR A 212 -16.13 11.51 -16.45
N THR A 213 -16.18 10.60 -15.48
CA THR A 213 -16.23 9.13 -15.64
C THR A 213 -17.53 8.56 -16.24
N ASP A 214 -18.23 9.28 -17.11
CA ASP A 214 -19.56 8.92 -17.63
C ASP A 214 -19.56 8.50 -19.12
N ASN A 215 -18.45 8.67 -19.86
CA ASN A 215 -18.31 8.17 -21.23
C ASN A 215 -17.26 7.04 -21.34
N TYR A 216 -17.70 5.82 -21.07
CA TYR A 216 -16.89 4.60 -21.07
C TYR A 216 -16.49 4.12 -22.48
N ARG A 217 -15.43 4.69 -23.07
CA ARG A 217 -14.83 4.22 -24.35
C ARG A 217 -13.60 3.32 -24.15
N LYS A 218 -13.31 2.48 -25.15
CA LYS A 218 -12.18 1.52 -25.13
C LYS A 218 -10.90 2.17 -25.65
N ARG A 219 -9.79 1.86 -24.97
CA ARG A 219 -8.42 2.38 -25.22
C ARG A 219 -7.75 1.92 -26.53
N SER A 220 -8.43 1.17 -27.42
CA SER A 220 -7.76 0.20 -28.31
C SER A 220 -6.96 0.73 -29.50
N ASP A 221 -7.01 2.03 -29.84
CA ASP A 221 -6.57 2.49 -31.18
C ASP A 221 -5.65 3.74 -31.22
N VAL A 222 -5.02 4.14 -30.11
CA VAL A 222 -4.12 5.32 -30.08
C VAL A 222 -2.73 4.95 -29.53
N ARG A 223 -1.68 5.45 -30.19
CA ARG A 223 -0.26 5.20 -29.85
C ARG A 223 0.49 6.50 -29.46
N VAL A 224 -0.12 7.42 -28.71
CA VAL A 224 0.44 8.77 -28.51
C VAL A 224 0.30 9.24 -27.05
N PHE A 225 1.16 8.68 -26.19
CA PHE A 225 1.38 9.05 -24.77
C PHE A 225 1.85 10.51 -24.53
N ASP A 226 1.66 11.42 -25.49
CA ASP A 226 2.30 12.73 -25.54
C ASP A 226 1.31 13.91 -25.44
N LYS A 227 0.05 13.63 -25.08
CA LYS A 227 -1.01 14.64 -24.93
C LYS A 227 -1.56 14.65 -23.52
N ARG A 228 -1.31 15.76 -22.82
CA ARG A 228 -2.27 16.25 -21.83
C ARG A 228 -3.45 16.88 -22.59
N GLY A 229 -4.60 16.98 -21.92
CA GLY A 229 -5.74 17.71 -22.46
C GLY A 229 -5.39 19.15 -22.89
N SER A 230 -6.17 19.65 -23.85
CA SER A 230 -6.26 21.10 -24.08
C SER A 230 -6.73 21.81 -22.80
N ALA A 231 -6.69 23.15 -22.81
CA ALA A 231 -7.39 23.91 -21.78
C ALA A 231 -8.85 23.42 -21.70
N LYS A 232 -9.35 23.23 -20.48
CA LYS A 232 -10.64 22.59 -20.25
C LYS A 232 -11.49 23.39 -19.29
N THR A 233 -12.67 23.77 -19.77
CA THR A 233 -13.72 24.40 -18.98
C THR A 233 -14.59 23.35 -18.31
N TYR A 234 -14.94 23.61 -17.06
CA TYR A 234 -15.86 22.86 -16.22
C TYR A 234 -16.99 23.78 -15.78
N GLY A 235 -18.19 23.24 -15.61
CA GLY A 235 -19.36 23.98 -15.15
C GLY A 235 -19.84 23.53 -13.77
N VAL A 236 -20.20 24.48 -12.91
CA VAL A 236 -20.85 24.23 -11.62
C VAL A 236 -22.28 24.79 -11.70
N GLU A 237 -23.27 23.92 -11.60
CA GLU A 237 -24.68 24.32 -11.56
C GLU A 237 -25.13 24.64 -10.13
N PHE A 238 -25.66 25.84 -9.91
CA PHE A 238 -26.25 26.25 -8.63
C PHE A 238 -27.56 27.02 -8.84
N GLY A 239 -28.69 26.33 -8.65
CA GLY A 239 -30.02 26.90 -8.86
C GLY A 239 -30.31 27.22 -10.32
N LYS A 240 -30.09 28.47 -10.74
CA LYS A 240 -30.19 28.93 -12.14
C LYS A 240 -28.85 29.44 -12.69
N LEU A 241 -27.78 29.34 -11.91
CA LEU A 241 -26.45 29.80 -12.26
C LEU A 241 -25.63 28.64 -12.81
N LEU A 242 -24.86 28.92 -13.86
CA LEU A 242 -23.78 28.08 -14.34
C LEU A 242 -22.48 28.88 -14.13
N ILE A 243 -21.60 28.36 -13.29
CA ILE A 243 -20.30 28.98 -12.99
C ILE A 243 -19.23 28.17 -13.71
N GLU A 244 -18.58 28.79 -14.68
CA GLU A 244 -17.53 28.16 -15.46
C GLU A 244 -16.14 28.42 -14.86
N TYR A 245 -15.30 27.40 -14.81
CA TYR A 245 -13.88 27.52 -14.48
C TYR A 245 -13.03 26.77 -15.50
N THR A 246 -11.94 27.39 -15.96
CA THR A 246 -11.11 26.86 -17.04
C THR A 246 -9.71 26.53 -16.54
N ALA A 247 -9.37 25.25 -16.56
CA ALA A 247 -8.02 24.79 -16.27
C ALA A 247 -7.12 24.96 -17.51
N PRO A 248 -5.91 25.53 -17.40
CA PRO A 248 -5.02 25.73 -18.54
C PRO A 248 -4.46 24.41 -19.08
N ALA A 249 -3.94 24.44 -20.31
CA ALA A 249 -3.20 23.31 -20.88
C ALA A 249 -1.80 23.23 -20.25
N PHE A 250 -1.32 22.02 -19.93
CA PHE A 250 0.03 21.82 -19.39
C PHE A 250 0.91 21.02 -20.38
N PRO A 251 2.24 21.22 -20.38
CA PRO A 251 3.16 20.53 -21.29
C PRO A 251 3.22 19.02 -21.03
N SER A 252 3.28 18.20 -22.09
CA SER A 252 3.40 16.73 -22.00
C SER A 252 4.58 16.28 -21.13
N ILE A 253 4.57 15.03 -20.67
CA ILE A 253 5.63 14.51 -19.79
C ILE A 253 7.03 14.59 -20.44
N GLY A 254 7.14 14.38 -21.76
CA GLY A 254 8.40 14.63 -22.49
C GLY A 254 8.79 16.11 -22.53
N LYS A 255 7.81 17.01 -22.72
CA LYS A 255 8.03 18.47 -22.70
C LYS A 255 8.39 19.01 -21.32
N LEU A 256 7.93 18.40 -20.23
CA LEU A 256 8.34 18.79 -18.87
C LEU A 256 9.87 18.73 -18.73
N PHE A 257 10.47 17.61 -19.11
CA PHE A 257 11.91 17.37 -18.94
C PHE A 257 12.81 18.14 -19.91
N SER A 258 12.25 18.68 -21.00
CA SER A 258 12.97 19.52 -21.99
C SER A 258 12.66 21.01 -21.86
N SER A 259 11.69 21.42 -21.04
CA SER A 259 11.36 22.84 -20.80
C SER A 259 12.49 23.59 -20.07
N ALA A 260 12.51 24.92 -20.21
CA ALA A 260 13.45 25.80 -19.48
C ALA A 260 13.29 25.73 -17.95
N ASN A 261 12.15 25.24 -17.46
CA ASN A 261 11.84 25.00 -16.04
C ASN A 261 11.90 23.52 -15.65
N SER A 262 12.48 22.64 -16.49
CA SER A 262 12.65 21.19 -16.24
C SER A 262 13.39 20.82 -14.95
N ALA A 263 14.13 21.77 -14.35
CA ALA A 263 14.75 21.63 -13.04
C ALA A 263 13.73 21.68 -11.87
N GLN A 264 12.55 22.26 -12.08
CA GLN A 264 11.46 22.31 -11.09
C GLN A 264 10.59 21.04 -11.09
N VAL A 265 10.70 20.21 -12.13
CA VAL A 265 9.93 18.98 -12.27
C VAL A 265 10.42 17.96 -11.26
N LEU A 266 9.51 17.44 -10.43
CA LEU A 266 9.81 16.40 -9.45
C LEU A 266 10.20 15.09 -10.16
N ARG A 267 11.35 14.51 -9.77
CA ARG A 267 11.99 13.40 -10.51
C ARG A 267 11.77 12.06 -9.83
N TRP A 268 10.50 11.73 -9.59
CA TRP A 268 10.09 10.42 -9.08
C TRP A 268 8.95 9.86 -9.94
N ALA A 269 9.01 8.55 -10.16
CA ALA A 269 7.97 7.79 -10.81
C ALA A 269 7.30 6.89 -9.78
N PHE A 270 5.99 7.05 -9.63
CA PHE A 270 5.13 6.18 -8.82
C PHE A 270 4.48 5.16 -9.76
N ARG A 271 4.54 3.87 -9.41
CA ARG A 271 3.98 2.78 -10.23
C ARG A 271 3.17 1.83 -9.36
N LEU A 272 2.00 1.41 -9.83
CA LEU A 272 1.24 0.31 -9.23
C LEU A 272 2.06 -0.98 -9.33
N ASN A 273 2.15 -1.73 -8.24
CA ASN A 273 2.88 -2.99 -8.23
C ASN A 273 2.00 -4.11 -8.79
N GLN A 274 2.50 -4.86 -9.78
CA GLN A 274 1.78 -5.95 -10.44
C GLN A 274 2.06 -7.34 -9.85
N ASN A 275 2.40 -7.39 -8.55
CA ASN A 275 2.79 -8.59 -7.79
C ASN A 275 1.67 -9.02 -6.81
N TYR A 276 2.02 -9.73 -5.73
CA TYR A 276 1.08 -10.21 -4.72
C TYR A 276 0.26 -9.10 -4.04
N CYS A 277 -1.03 -9.34 -3.87
CA CYS A 277 -2.00 -8.43 -3.25
C CYS A 277 -1.63 -7.98 -1.82
N SER A 278 -0.94 -8.84 -1.08
CA SER A 278 -0.48 -8.61 0.30
C SER A 278 0.63 -7.56 0.40
N SER A 279 1.43 -7.41 -0.65
CA SER A 279 2.53 -6.45 -0.71
C SER A 279 2.06 -5.02 -1.02
N ASN A 280 2.90 -4.02 -0.74
CA ASN A 280 2.61 -2.60 -0.98
C ASN A 280 1.96 -2.40 -2.35
N GLY A 281 0.86 -1.64 -2.42
CA GLY A 281 0.16 -1.33 -3.67
C GLY A 281 1.03 -0.56 -4.68
N MET A 282 2.06 0.15 -4.22
CA MET A 282 2.87 1.04 -5.04
C MET A 282 4.40 0.84 -4.85
N SER A 283 5.16 1.11 -5.90
CA SER A 283 6.62 1.32 -5.86
C SER A 283 6.98 2.72 -6.33
N VAL A 284 8.15 3.21 -5.88
CA VAL A 284 8.66 4.53 -6.25
C VAL A 284 10.10 4.42 -6.72
N SER A 285 10.39 4.95 -7.91
CA SER A 285 11.75 5.06 -8.45
C SER A 285 12.13 6.51 -8.72
N SER A 286 13.43 6.81 -8.71
CA SER A 286 13.96 8.11 -9.11
C SER A 286 14.16 8.17 -10.62
N LEU A 287 13.80 9.29 -11.23
CA LEU A 287 14.14 9.61 -12.62
C LEU A 287 15.49 10.35 -12.66
N PRO A 288 16.31 10.20 -13.72
CA PRO A 288 17.59 10.88 -13.84
C PRO A 288 17.43 12.40 -13.93
N VAL A 289 18.49 13.15 -13.59
CA VAL A 289 18.55 14.61 -13.77
C VAL A 289 18.80 14.95 -15.24
N GLY A 290 18.24 16.08 -15.72
CA GLY A 290 18.36 16.52 -17.12
C GLY A 290 17.26 15.96 -18.02
N GLU A 291 17.61 15.59 -19.25
CA GLU A 291 16.71 14.92 -20.17
C GLU A 291 16.44 13.48 -19.71
N VAL A 292 15.17 13.07 -19.67
CA VAL A 292 14.77 11.71 -19.29
C VAL A 292 14.48 10.93 -20.56
N ALA A 293 15.13 9.78 -20.76
CA ALA A 293 14.87 8.93 -21.91
C ALA A 293 13.41 8.43 -21.92
N GLN A 294 12.76 8.44 -23.09
CA GLN A 294 11.33 8.12 -23.23
C GLN A 294 10.92 6.82 -22.53
N ALA A 295 11.72 5.75 -22.69
CA ALA A 295 11.47 4.46 -22.07
C ALA A 295 11.30 4.49 -20.53
N LEU A 296 11.86 5.48 -19.83
CA LEU A 296 11.72 5.62 -18.37
C LEU A 296 10.37 6.26 -17.97
N TYR A 297 9.80 7.11 -18.83
CA TYR A 297 8.50 7.75 -18.61
C TYR A 297 7.34 7.17 -19.44
N THR A 298 7.59 6.23 -20.35
CA THR A 298 6.53 5.48 -21.03
C THR A 298 5.58 4.84 -20.01
N GLY A 299 4.27 5.06 -20.20
CA GLY A 299 3.21 4.61 -19.31
C GLY A 299 3.14 5.36 -17.97
N LEU A 300 3.88 6.45 -17.78
CA LEU A 300 3.69 7.38 -16.67
C LEU A 300 2.86 8.59 -17.10
N ASN A 301 2.07 9.10 -16.17
CA ASN A 301 1.44 10.41 -16.27
C ASN A 301 2.25 11.43 -15.47
N ALA A 302 2.17 12.70 -15.88
CA ALA A 302 2.75 13.79 -15.12
C ALA A 302 1.80 14.17 -13.97
N GLU A 303 2.19 13.76 -12.77
CA GLU A 303 1.37 13.79 -11.56
C GLU A 303 1.10 15.22 -11.03
N HIS A 304 -0.10 15.40 -10.49
CA HIS A 304 -0.55 16.63 -9.85
C HIS A 304 -1.26 16.28 -8.54
N ILE A 305 -0.77 16.86 -7.46
CA ILE A 305 -1.01 16.31 -6.11
C ILE A 305 -2.40 16.67 -5.58
N ILE A 306 -2.92 17.82 -5.98
CA ILE A 306 -4.28 18.26 -5.68
C ILE A 306 -4.97 18.61 -6.99
N ASP A 307 -6.15 18.03 -7.15
CA ASP A 307 -6.92 17.97 -8.38
C ASP A 307 -7.79 19.22 -8.60
N LYS A 308 -7.74 19.81 -9.80
CA LYS A 308 -8.61 20.92 -10.23
C LYS A 308 -10.12 20.70 -10.02
N GLN A 309 -10.63 19.47 -10.15
CA GLN A 309 -12.07 19.15 -10.05
C GLN A 309 -12.64 19.38 -8.66
N ILE A 310 -11.79 19.46 -7.62
CA ILE A 310 -12.24 19.84 -6.28
C ILE A 310 -12.84 21.25 -6.25
N MET A 311 -12.55 22.10 -7.24
CA MET A 311 -13.10 23.44 -7.34
C MET A 311 -14.61 23.46 -7.53
N GLU A 312 -15.20 22.45 -8.17
CA GLU A 312 -16.67 22.27 -8.14
C GLU A 312 -17.19 22.18 -6.70
N ARG A 313 -16.53 21.35 -5.88
CA ARG A 313 -16.89 21.10 -4.48
C ARG A 313 -16.59 22.30 -3.58
N PHE A 314 -15.55 23.08 -3.86
CA PHE A 314 -15.25 24.33 -3.19
C PHE A 314 -16.28 25.41 -3.51
N ILE A 315 -16.55 25.66 -4.80
CA ILE A 315 -17.54 26.65 -5.27
C ILE A 315 -18.90 26.35 -4.65
N LEU A 316 -19.39 25.11 -4.73
CA LEU A 316 -20.65 24.70 -4.10
C LEU A 316 -20.67 24.92 -2.58
N ALA A 317 -19.58 24.65 -1.88
CA ALA A 317 -19.51 24.89 -0.44
C ALA A 317 -19.62 26.39 -0.10
N THR A 318 -18.88 27.24 -0.81
CA THR A 318 -18.91 28.70 -0.61
C THR A 318 -20.25 29.33 -0.96
N LEU A 319 -20.96 28.83 -1.98
CA LEU A 319 -22.29 29.32 -2.39
C LEU A 319 -23.39 28.87 -1.42
N THR A 320 -23.31 27.64 -0.93
CA THR A 320 -24.36 27.06 -0.08
C THR A 320 -24.24 27.47 1.39
N GLY A 321 -23.04 27.81 1.86
CA GLY A 321 -22.77 28.01 3.29
C GLY A 321 -22.47 26.72 4.06
N TYR A 322 -22.33 25.57 3.38
CA TYR A 322 -22.10 24.27 4.00
C TYR A 322 -20.82 23.60 3.49
N LEU A 323 -20.05 23.00 4.41
CA LEU A 323 -18.91 22.16 4.06
C LEU A 323 -19.37 20.80 3.48
N GLN A 324 -18.44 20.01 2.94
CA GLN A 324 -18.74 18.70 2.35
C GLN A 324 -19.42 17.73 3.34
N SER A 325 -19.04 17.79 4.62
CA SER A 325 -19.68 17.04 5.72
C SER A 325 -21.02 17.62 6.20
N ARG A 326 -21.54 18.65 5.52
CA ARG A 326 -22.74 19.44 5.86
C ARG A 326 -22.64 20.28 7.13
N LYS A 327 -21.44 20.47 7.69
CA LYS A 327 -21.20 21.43 8.78
C LYS A 327 -21.26 22.86 8.26
N ILE A 328 -21.63 23.79 9.15
CA ILE A 328 -21.59 25.24 8.89
C ILE A 328 -20.25 25.78 9.45
N PRO A 329 -19.40 26.44 8.66
CA PRO A 329 -18.06 26.88 9.09
C PRO A 329 -18.05 28.20 9.85
N ASN A 330 -19.22 28.79 10.17
CA ASN A 330 -19.38 30.15 10.69
C ASN A 330 -18.81 31.24 9.76
N LEU A 331 -18.86 31.02 8.44
CA LEU A 331 -18.52 31.99 7.41
C LEU A 331 -19.78 32.35 6.61
N LEU A 332 -19.87 33.59 6.13
CA LEU A 332 -20.93 33.97 5.21
C LEU A 332 -20.70 33.31 3.84
N PRO A 333 -21.76 32.89 3.13
CA PRO A 333 -21.64 32.43 1.75
C PRO A 333 -21.01 33.51 0.85
N ILE A 334 -20.15 33.08 -0.07
CA ILE A 334 -19.58 33.98 -1.09
C ILE A 334 -20.67 34.29 -2.11
N SER A 335 -20.87 35.59 -2.39
CA SER A 335 -21.91 36.06 -3.30
C SER A 335 -21.77 35.44 -4.70
N ASP A 336 -22.90 35.06 -5.29
CA ASP A 336 -23.03 34.68 -6.69
C ASP A 336 -22.48 35.73 -7.68
N VAL A 337 -22.55 37.02 -7.33
CA VAL A 337 -21.96 38.12 -8.08
C VAL A 337 -20.44 37.94 -8.25
N PHE A 338 -19.72 37.45 -7.23
CA PHE A 338 -18.29 37.17 -7.38
C PHE A 338 -18.05 36.07 -8.42
N TRP A 339 -18.76 34.96 -8.30
CA TRP A 339 -18.60 33.81 -9.19
C TRP A 339 -19.03 34.08 -10.64
N THR A 340 -19.98 34.99 -10.86
CA THR A 340 -20.53 35.31 -12.19
C THR A 340 -19.91 36.53 -12.86
N THR A 341 -19.36 37.49 -12.09
CA THR A 341 -18.87 38.78 -12.62
C THR A 341 -17.43 39.13 -12.28
N VAL A 342 -16.78 38.38 -11.38
CA VAL A 342 -15.38 38.65 -10.95
C VAL A 342 -14.46 37.47 -11.29
N TRP A 343 -14.93 36.23 -11.08
CA TRP A 343 -14.13 35.00 -11.16
C TRP A 343 -13.31 34.81 -12.45
N ASN A 344 -13.90 35.11 -13.61
CA ASN A 344 -13.23 35.03 -14.93
C ASN A 344 -12.84 36.40 -15.50
N SER A 345 -13.00 37.50 -14.74
CA SER A 345 -12.73 38.84 -15.22
C SER A 345 -11.30 39.27 -14.93
N ALA A 346 -10.63 39.83 -15.94
CA ALA A 346 -9.26 40.30 -15.81
C ALA A 346 -9.18 41.54 -14.88
N ASN A 347 -8.25 41.49 -13.95
CA ASN A 347 -7.99 42.52 -12.96
C ASN A 347 -6.50 42.91 -13.00
N ALA A 348 -6.21 44.19 -13.21
CA ALA A 348 -4.84 44.70 -13.35
C ALA A 348 -4.02 44.57 -12.05
N ALA A 349 -4.65 44.60 -10.87
CA ALA A 349 -3.96 44.35 -9.61
C ALA A 349 -3.57 42.87 -9.48
N LEU A 350 -4.42 41.92 -9.91
CA LEU A 350 -4.06 40.48 -9.95
C LEU A 350 -2.86 40.16 -10.85
N ALA A 351 -2.74 40.85 -11.97
CA ALA A 351 -1.58 40.76 -12.86
C ALA A 351 -0.29 41.32 -12.23
N ALA A 352 -0.41 42.23 -11.26
CA ALA A 352 0.73 42.87 -10.58
C ALA A 352 1.27 42.06 -9.38
N PHE A 353 0.50 41.13 -8.83
CA PHE A 353 0.98 40.22 -7.78
C PHE A 353 2.07 39.25 -8.29
N PRO A 354 2.91 38.71 -7.39
CA PRO A 354 3.93 37.73 -7.74
C PRO A 354 3.39 36.55 -8.58
N PRO A 355 4.22 35.98 -9.47
CA PRO A 355 3.82 34.83 -10.26
C PRO A 355 3.52 33.60 -9.39
N VAL A 356 2.57 32.79 -9.81
CA VAL A 356 2.06 31.64 -9.05
C VAL A 356 3.16 30.58 -8.88
N GLY A 357 3.32 30.05 -7.66
CA GLY A 357 4.31 29.02 -7.33
C GLY A 357 5.74 29.54 -7.13
N ASN A 358 6.31 30.24 -8.11
CA ASN A 358 7.64 30.86 -8.00
C ASN A 358 7.87 31.97 -9.04
N ALA A 359 8.99 32.69 -8.95
CA ALA A 359 9.34 33.81 -9.83
C ALA A 359 9.47 33.48 -11.34
N LYS A 360 9.40 32.21 -11.75
CA LYS A 360 9.31 31.77 -13.16
C LYS A 360 7.94 31.20 -13.55
N GLY A 361 6.95 31.28 -12.66
CA GLY A 361 5.56 30.95 -12.95
C GLY A 361 4.89 32.04 -13.78
N GLU A 362 3.60 31.87 -14.02
CA GLU A 362 2.77 32.88 -14.68
C GLU A 362 2.19 33.86 -13.64
N SER A 363 1.89 35.09 -14.04
CA SER A 363 1.10 36.06 -13.25
C SER A 363 -0.27 36.28 -13.91
N PRO A 364 -1.24 35.37 -13.76
CA PRO A 364 -2.54 35.54 -14.40
C PRO A 364 -3.32 36.72 -13.83
N ALA A 365 -4.12 37.34 -14.70
CA ALA A 365 -4.93 38.51 -14.37
C ALA A 365 -6.33 38.15 -13.82
N THR A 366 -6.79 36.90 -13.92
CA THR A 366 -8.10 36.47 -13.42
C THR A 366 -7.98 35.67 -12.13
N PRO A 367 -9.01 35.69 -11.25
CA PRO A 367 -9.11 34.76 -10.13
C PRO A 367 -9.04 33.28 -10.55
N ASN A 368 -9.78 32.91 -11.62
CA ASN A 368 -9.78 31.55 -12.17
C ASN A 368 -8.36 31.06 -12.47
N ASP A 369 -7.64 31.79 -13.32
CA ASP A 369 -6.36 31.32 -13.84
C ASP A 369 -5.30 31.24 -12.72
N ARG A 370 -5.33 32.18 -11.76
CA ARG A 370 -4.45 32.12 -10.58
C ARG A 370 -4.66 30.84 -9.76
N ILE A 371 -5.91 30.46 -9.54
CA ILE A 371 -6.24 29.26 -8.77
C ILE A 371 -5.97 27.99 -9.57
N MET A 372 -6.30 27.96 -10.86
CA MET A 372 -6.04 26.82 -11.74
C MET A 372 -4.56 26.60 -12.06
N GLN A 373 -3.72 27.65 -11.91
CA GLN A 373 -2.27 27.56 -12.00
C GLN A 373 -1.61 27.13 -10.67
N ALA A 374 -2.27 27.37 -9.53
CA ALA A 374 -1.81 26.91 -8.22
C ALA A 374 -2.24 25.45 -7.95
N LEU A 375 -3.43 25.08 -8.40
CA LEU A 375 -3.89 23.69 -8.51
C LEU A 375 -3.22 22.99 -9.69
N GLY A 376 -3.37 21.67 -9.71
CA GLY A 376 -2.85 20.82 -10.78
C GLY A 376 -3.95 20.15 -11.61
N LEU A 377 -3.57 19.63 -12.79
CA LEU A 377 -4.45 18.79 -13.60
C LEU A 377 -4.50 17.36 -13.05
N MET A 378 -5.61 16.95 -12.49
CA MET A 378 -5.96 15.52 -12.44
C MET A 378 -7.45 15.32 -12.71
N GLY A 379 -7.81 14.05 -12.79
CA GLY A 379 -9.11 13.57 -12.36
C GLY A 379 -8.83 12.38 -11.44
N PHE A 380 -9.06 12.52 -10.13
CA PHE A 380 -9.14 11.38 -9.23
C PHE A 380 -10.30 10.51 -9.72
N SER A 381 -9.96 9.43 -10.42
CA SER A 381 -10.92 8.42 -10.81
C SER A 381 -11.55 7.87 -9.54
N VAL A 382 -12.82 8.21 -9.34
CA VAL A 382 -13.61 7.71 -8.21
C VAL A 382 -13.48 6.18 -8.21
N PRO A 383 -13.19 5.55 -7.06
CA PRO A 383 -13.23 4.10 -6.91
C PRO A 383 -14.39 3.46 -7.67
N LEU A 384 -14.09 2.35 -8.36
CA LEU A 384 -15.02 1.68 -9.26
C LEU A 384 -16.40 1.56 -8.60
N ARG A 385 -17.46 2.02 -9.27
CA ARG A 385 -18.84 2.00 -8.72
C ARG A 385 -19.13 0.61 -8.13
N LEU A 386 -19.61 0.54 -6.87
CA LEU A 386 -19.72 -0.74 -6.14
C LEU A 386 -20.50 -1.84 -6.91
N ARG A 387 -21.48 -1.46 -7.74
CA ARG A 387 -22.18 -2.38 -8.65
C ARG A 387 -21.27 -3.02 -9.71
N ASN A 388 -20.30 -2.28 -10.25
CA ASN A 388 -19.31 -2.83 -11.19
C ASN A 388 -18.31 -3.73 -10.44
N PHE A 389 -17.96 -3.40 -9.20
CA PHE A 389 -17.16 -4.27 -8.35
C PHE A 389 -17.90 -5.58 -7.98
N GLU A 390 -19.19 -5.52 -7.66
CA GLU A 390 -20.03 -6.70 -7.41
C GLU A 390 -20.08 -7.64 -8.63
N ASN A 391 -20.07 -7.08 -9.84
CA ASN A 391 -19.96 -7.87 -11.07
C ASN A 391 -18.60 -8.58 -11.19
N LEU A 392 -17.48 -7.96 -10.78
CA LEU A 392 -16.17 -8.64 -10.70
C LEU A 392 -16.21 -9.78 -9.69
N ALA A 393 -16.76 -9.57 -8.50
CA ALA A 393 -16.86 -10.61 -7.47
C ALA A 393 -17.69 -11.82 -7.95
N LYS A 394 -18.80 -11.56 -8.63
CA LYS A 394 -19.62 -12.61 -9.27
C LYS A 394 -18.88 -13.31 -10.41
N ALA A 395 -18.12 -12.59 -11.23
CA ALA A 395 -17.30 -13.16 -12.29
C ALA A 395 -16.15 -14.04 -11.73
N ALA A 396 -15.48 -13.60 -10.67
CA ALA A 396 -14.43 -14.36 -9.99
C ALA A 396 -14.95 -15.69 -9.44
N VAL A 397 -16.09 -15.69 -8.75
CA VAL A 397 -16.76 -16.92 -8.27
C VAL A 397 -17.28 -17.80 -9.42
N ALA A 398 -17.77 -17.22 -10.51
CA ALA A 398 -18.30 -17.99 -11.64
C ALA A 398 -17.19 -18.65 -12.48
N ALA A 399 -16.03 -18.00 -12.61
CA ALA A 399 -14.88 -18.51 -13.35
C ALA A 399 -13.95 -19.39 -12.49
N ASP A 400 -13.91 -19.17 -11.17
CA ASP A 400 -13.04 -19.85 -10.20
C ASP A 400 -11.58 -19.96 -10.69
N SER A 401 -11.05 -18.83 -11.15
CA SER A 401 -9.72 -18.74 -11.80
C SER A 401 -8.92 -17.56 -11.27
N ASP A 402 -7.60 -17.73 -11.22
CA ASP A 402 -6.68 -16.74 -10.66
C ASP A 402 -6.69 -15.42 -11.45
N ILE A 403 -7.01 -15.46 -12.76
CA ILE A 403 -7.20 -14.27 -13.60
C ILE A 403 -8.37 -13.43 -13.10
N ALA A 404 -9.56 -14.02 -12.99
CA ALA A 404 -10.76 -13.28 -12.56
C ALA A 404 -10.66 -12.81 -11.10
N VAL A 405 -9.94 -13.56 -10.26
CA VAL A 405 -9.59 -13.12 -8.90
C VAL A 405 -8.62 -11.94 -8.90
N ASN A 406 -7.57 -11.97 -9.71
CA ASN A 406 -6.62 -10.86 -9.87
C ASN A 406 -7.32 -9.58 -10.36
N GLU A 407 -8.26 -9.68 -11.30
CA GLU A 407 -9.10 -8.56 -11.75
C GLU A 407 -9.94 -7.97 -10.59
N MET A 408 -10.62 -8.82 -9.82
CA MET A 408 -11.39 -8.40 -8.64
C MET A 408 -10.51 -7.76 -7.55
N LEU A 409 -9.42 -8.41 -7.15
CA LEU A 409 -8.60 -7.96 -6.03
C LEU A 409 -7.77 -6.72 -6.40
N THR A 410 -7.33 -6.57 -7.65
CA THR A 410 -6.70 -5.33 -8.14
C THR A 410 -7.63 -4.12 -7.98
N ALA A 411 -8.94 -4.28 -8.21
CA ALA A 411 -9.90 -3.19 -8.03
C ALA A 411 -9.91 -2.63 -6.59
N ILE A 412 -9.75 -3.49 -5.58
CA ILE A 412 -9.58 -3.05 -4.18
C ILE A 412 -8.18 -2.48 -3.97
N ARG A 413 -7.14 -3.18 -4.43
CA ARG A 413 -5.73 -2.78 -4.23
C ARG A 413 -5.41 -1.40 -4.80
N ASN A 414 -6.04 -0.99 -5.90
CA ASN A 414 -5.85 0.35 -6.46
C ASN A 414 -6.17 1.46 -5.44
N VAL A 415 -7.22 1.29 -4.63
CA VAL A 415 -7.55 2.27 -3.57
C VAL A 415 -6.45 2.29 -2.51
N PHE A 416 -5.95 1.13 -2.08
CA PHE A 416 -4.80 1.05 -1.17
C PHE A 416 -3.56 1.74 -1.75
N ALA A 417 -3.26 1.55 -3.04
CA ALA A 417 -2.13 2.18 -3.70
C ALA A 417 -2.27 3.71 -3.77
N THR A 418 -3.48 4.25 -4.01
CA THR A 418 -3.75 5.70 -3.97
C THR A 418 -3.51 6.30 -2.58
N PHE A 419 -3.92 5.61 -1.50
CA PHE A 419 -3.64 6.09 -0.14
C PHE A 419 -2.19 5.84 0.31
N GLU A 420 -1.51 4.82 -0.21
CA GLU A 420 -0.05 4.67 -0.05
C GLU A 420 0.71 5.82 -0.72
N TYR A 421 0.30 6.22 -1.92
CA TYR A 421 0.81 7.40 -2.62
C TYR A 421 0.68 8.67 -1.77
N PHE A 422 -0.53 8.95 -1.27
CA PHE A 422 -0.75 10.11 -0.39
C PHE A 422 0.05 10.09 0.91
N ARG A 423 0.38 8.91 1.43
CA ARG A 423 1.19 8.76 2.65
C ARG A 423 2.69 8.86 2.40
N ASP A 424 3.15 8.91 1.15
CA ASP A 424 4.56 9.12 0.85
C ASP A 424 4.99 10.54 1.27
N TYR A 425 6.05 10.64 2.06
CA TYR A 425 6.51 11.91 2.63
C TYR A 425 6.80 12.99 1.56
N ARG A 426 7.18 12.60 0.34
CA ARG A 426 7.41 13.52 -0.79
C ARG A 426 6.10 14.13 -1.27
N VAL A 427 5.06 13.31 -1.36
CA VAL A 427 3.70 13.73 -1.72
C VAL A 427 3.11 14.59 -0.61
N VAL A 428 3.22 14.19 0.66
CA VAL A 428 2.74 14.98 1.81
C VAL A 428 3.35 16.39 1.86
N ALA A 429 4.66 16.53 1.61
CA ALA A 429 5.32 17.84 1.60
C ALA A 429 4.78 18.76 0.49
N GLN A 430 4.64 18.22 -0.71
CA GLN A 430 4.19 18.96 -1.89
C GLN A 430 2.67 19.21 -1.87
N TRP A 431 1.87 18.31 -1.30
CA TRP A 431 0.44 18.50 -1.01
C TRP A 431 0.22 19.77 -0.16
N ASN A 432 0.99 19.90 0.92
CA ASN A 432 0.91 21.08 1.79
C ASN A 432 1.39 22.36 1.08
N SER A 433 2.41 22.27 0.24
CA SER A 433 2.85 23.38 -0.63
C SER A 433 1.72 23.87 -1.55
N VAL A 434 1.00 22.94 -2.21
CA VAL A 434 -0.14 23.29 -3.07
C VAL A 434 -1.28 23.92 -2.27
N LEU A 435 -1.64 23.37 -1.10
CA LEU A 435 -2.65 23.97 -0.22
C LEU A 435 -2.30 25.42 0.17
N GLN A 436 -1.04 25.68 0.51
CA GLN A 436 -0.54 27.02 0.86
C GLN A 436 -0.54 27.96 -0.35
N GLN A 437 -0.12 27.49 -1.52
CA GLN A 437 -0.15 28.30 -2.76
C GLN A 437 -1.57 28.70 -3.18
N VAL A 438 -2.55 27.81 -3.03
CA VAL A 438 -3.97 28.13 -3.27
C VAL A 438 -4.49 29.11 -2.21
N GLY A 439 -4.16 28.90 -0.93
CA GLY A 439 -4.50 29.84 0.15
C GLY A 439 -3.93 31.24 -0.05
N LEU A 440 -2.71 31.35 -0.60
CA LEU A 440 -2.09 32.62 -1.00
C LEU A 440 -2.82 33.27 -2.17
N GLN A 441 -3.18 32.51 -3.21
CA GLN A 441 -3.92 33.07 -4.33
C GLN A 441 -5.29 33.60 -3.91
N TRP A 442 -5.96 32.96 -2.94
CA TRP A 442 -7.18 33.49 -2.37
C TRP A 442 -6.98 34.85 -1.69
N ALA A 443 -5.90 35.05 -0.92
CA ALA A 443 -5.58 36.37 -0.34
C ALA A 443 -5.32 37.45 -1.40
N HIS A 444 -4.55 37.13 -2.46
CA HIS A 444 -4.37 38.05 -3.58
C HIS A 444 -5.70 38.44 -4.26
N ILE A 445 -6.63 37.49 -4.39
CA ILE A 445 -7.97 37.71 -4.95
C ILE A 445 -8.83 38.60 -4.04
N GLU A 446 -8.82 38.34 -2.73
CA GLU A 446 -9.48 39.19 -1.73
C GLU A 446 -8.95 40.64 -1.82
N GLN A 447 -7.64 40.83 -1.77
CA GLN A 447 -6.99 42.14 -1.83
C GLN A 447 -7.23 42.88 -3.16
N ALA A 448 -7.25 42.18 -4.29
CA ALA A 448 -7.43 42.80 -5.61
C ALA A 448 -8.89 43.11 -5.98
N THR A 449 -9.87 42.43 -5.36
CA THR A 449 -11.29 42.51 -5.76
C THR A 449 -12.22 43.02 -4.66
N GLY A 450 -11.77 43.06 -3.40
CA GLY A 450 -12.56 43.49 -2.26
C GLY A 450 -13.56 42.45 -1.75
N VAL A 451 -13.61 41.25 -2.33
CA VAL A 451 -14.29 40.09 -1.73
C VAL A 451 -13.55 39.66 -0.47
N THR A 452 -14.27 39.11 0.52
CA THR A 452 -13.67 38.62 1.77
C THR A 452 -13.90 37.12 1.94
N ASP A 453 -13.14 36.53 2.85
CA ASP A 453 -13.30 35.17 3.38
C ASP A 453 -13.08 34.00 2.41
N LEU A 454 -12.63 34.20 1.18
CA LEU A 454 -12.16 33.13 0.30
C LEU A 454 -11.02 32.31 0.93
N GLN A 455 -10.04 32.97 1.57
CA GLN A 455 -8.96 32.26 2.27
C GLN A 455 -9.50 31.54 3.52
N ASN A 456 -10.42 32.15 4.27
CA ASN A 456 -11.06 31.51 5.42
C ASN A 456 -11.88 30.29 5.01
N TRP A 457 -12.62 30.38 3.90
CA TRP A 457 -13.36 29.30 3.27
C TRP A 457 -12.43 28.17 2.86
N TRP A 458 -11.30 28.46 2.20
CA TRP A 458 -10.32 27.45 1.82
C TRP A 458 -9.81 26.64 3.02
N TRP A 459 -9.42 27.32 4.10
CA TRP A 459 -8.92 26.66 5.30
C TRP A 459 -9.98 25.96 6.15
N ALA A 460 -11.25 26.33 6.02
CA ALA A 460 -12.36 25.58 6.62
C ALA A 460 -12.76 24.36 5.77
N TRP A 461 -12.76 24.52 4.44
CA TRP A 461 -13.23 23.53 3.49
C TRP A 461 -12.22 22.41 3.24
N ALA A 462 -10.94 22.70 3.02
CA ALA A 462 -9.97 21.68 2.60
C ALA A 462 -9.83 20.54 3.62
N PRO A 463 -9.67 20.78 4.94
CA PRO A 463 -9.61 19.70 5.93
C PRO A 463 -10.90 18.88 6.01
N ASP A 464 -12.06 19.51 5.83
CA ASP A 464 -13.35 18.82 5.86
C ASP A 464 -13.56 17.95 4.61
N TYR A 465 -13.31 18.51 3.43
CA TYR A 465 -13.42 17.82 2.15
C TYR A 465 -12.51 16.59 2.08
N PHE A 466 -11.21 16.75 2.40
CA PHE A 466 -10.28 15.61 2.34
C PHE A 466 -10.54 14.56 3.44
N ASN A 467 -11.10 14.96 4.58
CA ASN A 467 -11.61 14.01 5.58
C ASN A 467 -12.82 13.21 5.06
N GLU A 468 -13.73 13.81 4.28
CA GLU A 468 -14.82 13.07 3.63
C GLU A 468 -14.32 12.18 2.47
N VAL A 469 -13.28 12.59 1.72
CA VAL A 469 -12.60 11.72 0.73
C VAL A 469 -11.95 10.52 1.41
N GLU A 470 -11.31 10.71 2.57
CA GLU A 470 -10.73 9.63 3.37
C GLU A 470 -11.80 8.61 3.79
N LYS A 471 -12.88 9.08 4.41
CA LYS A 471 -14.02 8.25 4.82
C LYS A 471 -14.66 7.53 3.64
N PHE A 472 -14.81 8.22 2.49
CA PHE A 472 -15.35 7.62 1.29
C PHE A 472 -14.49 6.44 0.83
N GLY A 473 -13.16 6.61 0.77
CA GLY A 473 -12.22 5.53 0.42
C GLY A 473 -12.27 4.36 1.41
N GLN A 474 -12.29 4.65 2.72
CA GLN A 474 -12.43 3.65 3.77
C GLN A 474 -13.74 2.86 3.65
N ASN A 475 -14.87 3.55 3.58
CA ASN A 475 -16.20 2.94 3.48
C ASN A 475 -16.37 2.13 2.19
N TRP A 476 -15.87 2.64 1.05
CA TRP A 476 -15.88 1.92 -0.21
C TRP A 476 -15.09 0.61 -0.11
N CYS A 477 -13.91 0.62 0.54
CA CYS A 477 -13.14 -0.60 0.77
C CYS A 477 -13.86 -1.59 1.71
N VAL A 478 -14.53 -1.11 2.76
CA VAL A 478 -15.35 -1.97 3.64
C VAL A 478 -16.46 -2.64 2.84
N ASP A 479 -17.18 -1.88 2.02
CA ASP A 479 -18.27 -2.40 1.21
C ASP A 479 -17.79 -3.34 0.10
N ALA A 480 -16.67 -3.02 -0.57
CA ALA A 480 -16.08 -3.90 -1.57
C ALA A 480 -15.62 -5.24 -0.96
N VAL A 481 -14.91 -5.21 0.17
CA VAL A 481 -14.53 -6.43 0.90
C VAL A 481 -15.76 -7.23 1.33
N ARG A 482 -16.78 -6.57 1.91
CA ARG A 482 -18.03 -7.19 2.35
C ARG A 482 -18.80 -7.83 1.18
N ILE A 483 -18.85 -7.17 0.02
CA ILE A 483 -19.47 -7.69 -1.21
C ILE A 483 -18.72 -8.94 -1.69
N ALA A 484 -17.40 -8.88 -1.81
CA ALA A 484 -16.60 -10.02 -2.27
C ALA A 484 -16.73 -11.23 -1.33
N SER A 485 -16.54 -11.03 -0.02
CA SER A 485 -16.72 -12.07 0.99
C SER A 485 -18.14 -12.67 0.97
N GLY A 486 -19.17 -11.83 0.78
CA GLY A 486 -20.56 -12.28 0.70
C GLY A 486 -20.84 -13.17 -0.52
N VAL A 487 -20.28 -12.84 -1.69
CA VAL A 487 -20.45 -13.63 -2.92
C VAL A 487 -19.74 -14.99 -2.82
N TYR A 488 -18.54 -15.04 -2.22
CA TYR A 488 -17.82 -16.30 -1.96
C TYR A 488 -18.53 -17.16 -0.88
N ALA A 489 -19.01 -16.54 0.21
CA ALA A 489 -19.75 -17.23 1.25
C ALA A 489 -21.07 -17.84 0.73
N GLN A 490 -21.82 -17.11 -0.10
CA GLN A 490 -23.04 -17.63 -0.73
C GLN A 490 -22.74 -18.83 -1.64
N ALA A 491 -21.68 -18.75 -2.46
CA ALA A 491 -21.30 -19.87 -3.32
C ALA A 491 -20.98 -21.14 -2.52
N ARG A 492 -20.32 -21.02 -1.37
CA ARG A 492 -20.08 -22.14 -0.44
C ARG A 492 -21.38 -22.65 0.20
N ALA A 493 -22.29 -21.76 0.59
CA ALA A 493 -23.61 -22.15 1.11
C ALA A 493 -24.46 -22.90 0.05
N ASP A 494 -24.31 -22.55 -1.23
CA ASP A 494 -24.90 -23.25 -2.38
C ASP A 494 -24.18 -24.58 -2.70
N GLY A 495 -23.22 -25.02 -1.87
CA GLY A 495 -22.49 -26.28 -2.04
C GLY A 495 -21.35 -26.25 -3.05
N LYS A 496 -20.94 -25.08 -3.57
CA LYS A 496 -19.81 -24.98 -4.50
C LYS A 496 -18.49 -25.06 -3.74
N SER A 497 -17.66 -26.04 -4.12
CA SER A 497 -16.24 -26.03 -3.78
C SER A 497 -15.49 -25.18 -4.80
N LEU A 498 -15.12 -23.96 -4.39
CA LEU A 498 -14.33 -23.04 -5.20
C LEU A 498 -12.85 -23.24 -4.89
N LYS A 499 -12.04 -23.52 -5.90
CA LYS A 499 -10.58 -23.58 -5.76
C LYS A 499 -10.06 -22.28 -5.18
N THR A 500 -10.53 -21.13 -5.63
CA THR A 500 -9.99 -19.81 -5.26
C THR A 500 -10.35 -19.31 -3.86
N ASN A 501 -11.26 -20.00 -3.14
CA ASN A 501 -11.88 -19.47 -1.92
C ASN A 501 -10.87 -19.00 -0.86
N ASP A 502 -9.97 -19.87 -0.42
CA ASP A 502 -9.23 -19.64 0.83
C ASP A 502 -8.21 -18.50 0.65
N MET A 503 -7.52 -18.50 -0.50
CA MET A 503 -6.67 -17.41 -0.97
C MET A 503 -7.41 -16.07 -1.03
N VAL A 504 -8.64 -16.04 -1.55
CA VAL A 504 -9.46 -14.81 -1.60
C VAL A 504 -9.86 -14.37 -0.20
N VAL A 505 -10.30 -15.28 0.66
CA VAL A 505 -10.69 -14.97 2.05
C VAL A 505 -9.50 -14.41 2.84
N ALA A 506 -8.29 -14.99 2.69
CA ALA A 506 -7.07 -14.50 3.32
C ALA A 506 -6.74 -13.05 2.89
N VAL A 507 -6.74 -12.77 1.58
CA VAL A 507 -6.44 -11.42 1.06
C VAL A 507 -7.52 -10.40 1.43
N LEU A 508 -8.80 -10.78 1.40
CA LEU A 508 -9.90 -9.91 1.83
C LEU A 508 -9.82 -9.59 3.33
N SER A 509 -9.41 -10.55 4.16
CA SER A 509 -9.14 -10.34 5.59
C SER A 509 -7.97 -9.38 5.80
N GLU A 510 -6.87 -9.55 5.05
CA GLU A 510 -5.72 -8.66 5.10
C GLU A 510 -6.09 -7.23 4.66
N PHE A 511 -6.81 -7.07 3.55
CA PHE A 511 -7.33 -5.77 3.12
C PHE A 511 -8.20 -5.15 4.22
N ASN A 512 -9.15 -5.88 4.80
CA ASN A 512 -10.01 -5.41 5.90
C ASN A 512 -9.18 -4.86 7.08
N SER A 513 -8.14 -5.58 7.49
CA SER A 513 -7.24 -5.16 8.58
C SER A 513 -6.49 -3.85 8.29
N LYS A 514 -6.22 -3.56 7.00
CA LYS A 514 -5.48 -2.38 6.55
C LYS A 514 -6.37 -1.17 6.23
N ILE A 515 -7.70 -1.29 6.18
CA ILE A 515 -8.62 -0.19 5.79
C ILE A 515 -8.39 1.07 6.63
N GLN A 516 -8.16 0.93 7.94
CA GLN A 516 -7.91 2.06 8.84
C GLN A 516 -6.58 2.79 8.59
N LEU A 517 -5.71 2.23 7.72
CA LEU A 517 -4.45 2.84 7.28
C LEU A 517 -4.60 3.66 5.98
N LEU A 518 -5.81 3.68 5.38
CA LEU A 518 -6.17 4.57 4.27
C LEU A 518 -6.36 5.97 4.83
N LYS A 519 -5.32 6.80 4.77
CA LYS A 519 -5.27 8.14 5.37
C LYS A 519 -4.86 9.20 4.36
N MET A 520 -5.58 10.32 4.32
CA MET A 520 -5.18 11.46 3.50
C MET A 520 -3.93 12.14 4.09
N PRO A 521 -3.19 12.95 3.31
CA PRO A 521 -2.02 13.65 3.81
C PRO A 521 -2.38 14.55 4.99
N THR A 522 -1.58 14.52 6.06
CA THR A 522 -1.78 15.46 7.17
C THR A 522 -1.60 16.88 6.66
N ILE A 523 -2.67 17.68 6.78
CA ILE A 523 -2.62 19.12 6.48
C ILE A 523 -1.88 19.79 7.63
N LYS A 524 -0.68 20.29 7.32
CA LYS A 524 0.23 21.05 8.19
C LYS A 524 0.22 22.54 7.86
N ALA A 525 -0.76 23.00 7.09
CA ALA A 525 -0.93 24.41 6.84
C ALA A 525 -1.39 25.07 8.15
N ASP A 526 -0.44 25.63 8.88
CA ASP A 526 -0.73 26.63 9.90
C ASP A 526 -1.60 27.72 9.26
N LYS A 527 -2.59 28.23 9.99
CA LYS A 527 -3.33 29.44 9.60
C LYS A 527 -2.44 30.69 9.78
N THR A 528 -1.25 30.68 9.21
CA THR A 528 -0.58 31.92 8.84
C THR A 528 -1.48 32.59 7.82
N ILE A 529 -2.29 33.55 8.29
CA ILE A 529 -2.86 34.58 7.43
C ILE A 529 -1.67 35.14 6.65
N ILE A 530 -1.66 34.93 5.33
CA ILE A 530 -0.52 35.34 4.53
C ILE A 530 -0.67 36.83 4.26
N THR A 531 -0.31 37.62 5.26
CA THR A 531 0.02 39.03 5.13
C THR A 531 1.43 39.12 4.55
N ASP A 532 1.59 39.83 3.43
CA ASP A 532 2.89 40.13 2.80
C ASP A 532 3.94 40.69 3.78
#